data_AF-A0A1N7RIF0-F1
#
_entry.id   AF-A0A1N7RIF0-F1
#
_cell.length_a   1.000
_cell.length_b   1.000
_cell.length_c   1.000
_cell.angle_alpha   90.00
_cell.angle_beta   90.00
_cell.angle_gamma   90.00
#
_symmetry.space_group_name_H-M   'P 1'
#
loop_
_entity.id
_entity.type
_entity.pdbx_description
1 polymer ?
#
loop_
_entity_poly.entity_id
_entity_poly.type
_entity_poly.pdbx_seq_one_letter_code
_entity_poly.pdbx_strand_id
1 'polypeptide(L)'
;MPNAATLFSRVLADMFPCKTATSHQAPSQPHQNPHAAASSTDDASASTVRHNVPHHVVGQGAPNETIVTIGDVPHLFVDEGDHIVQFAPAFDDHAEQTEFGMKIVPDLIPYWSQVCIHRCALKEALATAIRQVRTGAVQGVASAPQASNIAPQATANEGDEPFESSGGRPARERRVSNHDGASVIGRIVSWGEEKFPDRKRPGRFYESFAMHIETGTGERTLQGEGLKEAIAECRCSVGDVVSVRRLRKIQVPAIRTDGTPKMVDGKQVMWDKWLWSITK
;
A
#
# COMPACT_ATOMS: atom_id res chain seq x y z
N MET A 1 1.38 -13.60 -40.62
CA MET A 1 1.76 -12.26 -40.14
C MET A 1 2.33 -12.42 -38.75
N PRO A 2 3.66 -12.39 -38.55
CA PRO A 2 4.26 -12.63 -37.24
C PRO A 2 4.54 -11.31 -36.49
N ASN A 3 4.26 -11.33 -35.19
CA ASN A 3 4.96 -10.66 -34.09
C ASN A 3 5.03 -9.13 -34.04
N ALA A 4 3.90 -8.49 -33.67
CA ALA A 4 3.90 -7.13 -33.11
C ALA A 4 4.12 -7.10 -31.58
N ALA A 5 3.81 -8.19 -30.86
CA ALA A 5 3.88 -8.24 -29.40
C ALA A 5 5.33 -8.29 -28.84
N THR A 6 6.30 -8.73 -29.64
CA THR A 6 7.70 -8.89 -29.19
C THR A 6 8.53 -7.61 -29.33
N LEU A 7 8.05 -6.62 -30.10
CA LEU A 7 8.75 -5.36 -30.31
C LEU A 7 8.52 -4.37 -29.16
N PHE A 8 7.33 -4.35 -28.56
CA PHE A 8 7.02 -3.44 -27.44
C PHE A 8 7.77 -3.79 -26.15
N SER A 9 8.06 -5.06 -25.89
CA SER A 9 8.80 -5.47 -24.68
C SER A 9 10.26 -5.04 -24.68
N ARG A 10 10.88 -4.82 -25.85
CA ARG A 10 12.26 -4.28 -25.94
C ARG A 10 12.29 -2.76 -25.76
N VAL A 11 11.27 -2.04 -26.22
CA VAL A 11 11.25 -0.58 -26.21
C VAL A 11 11.19 -0.01 -24.78
N LEU A 12 10.55 -0.69 -23.82
CA LEU A 12 10.51 -0.23 -22.43
C LEU A 12 11.73 -0.64 -21.59
N ALA A 13 12.44 -1.71 -21.98
CA ALA A 13 13.69 -2.08 -21.32
C ALA A 13 14.83 -1.11 -21.65
N ASP A 14 14.80 -0.47 -22.81
CA ASP A 14 15.78 0.55 -23.25
C ASP A 14 15.53 1.95 -22.64
N MET A 15 14.41 2.18 -21.94
CA MET A 15 14.11 3.51 -21.34
C MET A 15 14.77 3.75 -19.99
N PHE A 16 15.50 2.77 -19.44
CA PHE A 16 16.35 2.99 -18.27
C PHE A 16 17.73 3.45 -18.74
N PRO A 17 18.11 4.74 -18.57
CA PRO A 17 19.38 5.22 -19.06
C PRO A 17 20.55 4.55 -18.31
N CYS A 18 21.16 3.57 -18.97
CA CYS A 18 22.49 3.07 -18.61
C CYS A 18 23.52 4.17 -18.86
N LYS A 19 24.15 4.64 -17.78
CA LYS A 19 25.40 5.40 -17.86
C LYS A 19 26.49 4.42 -18.29
N THR A 20 26.77 4.37 -19.60
CA THR A 20 27.84 3.55 -20.16
C THR A 20 29.19 4.10 -19.69
N ALA A 21 29.85 3.37 -18.79
CA ALA A 21 31.28 3.51 -18.61
C ALA A 21 31.95 2.90 -19.84
N THR A 22 32.40 3.77 -20.75
CA THR A 22 33.15 3.44 -21.96
C THR A 22 34.35 2.56 -21.62
N SER A 23 34.30 1.29 -22.02
CA SER A 23 35.49 0.43 -22.10
C SER A 23 36.18 0.67 -23.44
N HIS A 24 37.36 1.29 -23.41
CA HIS A 24 38.29 1.29 -24.54
C HIS A 24 39.20 0.05 -24.45
N GLN A 25 38.97 -0.92 -25.34
CA GLN A 25 39.98 -1.84 -25.88
C GLN A 25 40.75 -1.09 -26.99
N ALA A 26 42.02 -1.29 -27.34
CA ALA A 26 43.13 -2.23 -27.08
C ALA A 26 44.42 -1.55 -27.69
N PRO A 27 45.59 -2.20 -27.98
CA PRO A 27 46.08 -3.56 -27.70
C PRO A 27 47.57 -3.64 -27.26
N SER A 28 48.03 -4.90 -27.05
CA SER A 28 49.38 -5.46 -27.28
C SER A 28 50.15 -6.06 -26.08
N GLN A 29 50.35 -7.38 -26.17
CA GLN A 29 51.31 -8.27 -25.46
C GLN A 29 52.77 -8.04 -25.97
N PRO A 30 53.84 -8.76 -25.52
CA PRO A 30 53.94 -9.90 -24.55
C PRO A 30 55.09 -9.79 -23.51
N HIS A 31 55.09 -10.63 -22.45
CA HIS A 31 56.17 -11.60 -22.15
C HIS A 31 56.13 -12.20 -20.72
N GLN A 32 56.35 -13.52 -20.70
CA GLN A 32 57.11 -14.34 -19.73
C GLN A 32 56.48 -14.77 -18.37
N ASN A 33 56.26 -16.08 -18.27
CA ASN A 33 56.34 -16.96 -17.08
C ASN A 33 57.83 -17.44 -16.91
N PRO A 34 58.25 -18.23 -15.88
CA PRO A 34 57.57 -18.79 -14.68
C PRO A 34 58.40 -18.68 -13.36
N HIS A 35 57.85 -19.08 -12.19
CA HIS A 35 58.45 -20.10 -11.27
C HIS A 35 57.73 -20.27 -9.91
N ALA A 36 57.49 -21.54 -9.58
CA ALA A 36 57.62 -22.26 -8.29
C ALA A 36 56.78 -21.91 -7.03
N ALA A 37 55.88 -22.86 -6.75
CA ALA A 37 55.46 -23.52 -5.49
C ALA A 37 56.08 -23.12 -4.13
N ALA A 38 55.21 -23.00 -3.11
CA ALA A 38 55.29 -23.78 -1.85
C ALA A 38 54.01 -23.64 -1.02
N SER A 39 53.58 -24.77 -0.44
CA SER A 39 52.42 -24.98 0.43
C SER A 39 52.71 -24.58 1.89
N SER A 40 51.69 -24.21 2.69
CA SER A 40 51.24 -24.95 3.89
C SER A 40 50.41 -24.11 4.89
N THR A 41 49.32 -24.77 5.35
CA THR A 41 48.69 -24.79 6.69
C THR A 41 48.01 -23.55 7.28
N ASP A 42 46.67 -23.69 7.37
CA ASP A 42 45.80 -23.48 8.55
C ASP A 42 46.20 -22.42 9.58
N ASP A 43 45.37 -21.38 9.70
CA ASP A 43 44.80 -21.06 11.01
C ASP A 43 43.38 -20.52 10.87
N ALA A 44 42.52 -21.05 11.73
CA ALA A 44 41.11 -20.72 11.84
C ALA A 44 40.97 -19.38 12.57
N SER A 45 40.35 -18.41 11.91
CA SER A 45 39.70 -17.31 12.61
C SER A 45 38.43 -16.98 11.85
N ALA A 46 37.32 -17.45 12.42
CA ALA A 46 35.96 -17.18 12.03
C ALA A 46 35.70 -15.66 12.02
N SER A 47 36.11 -15.02 10.93
CA SER A 47 35.61 -13.71 10.56
C SER A 47 34.29 -13.96 9.87
N THR A 48 33.19 -13.79 10.61
CA THR A 48 31.85 -13.67 10.06
C THR A 48 31.92 -12.64 8.93
N VAL A 49 32.04 -13.13 7.69
CA VAL A 49 31.81 -12.35 6.48
C VAL A 49 30.33 -12.03 6.54
N ARG A 50 30.00 -10.95 7.28
CA ARG A 50 28.79 -10.19 7.00
C ARG A 50 28.90 -9.92 5.52
N HIS A 51 28.12 -10.66 4.73
CA HIS A 51 28.01 -10.43 3.31
C HIS A 51 27.58 -8.98 3.22
N ASN A 52 28.55 -8.13 2.91
CA ASN A 52 28.34 -6.75 2.57
C ASN A 52 27.61 -6.88 1.24
N VAL A 53 26.28 -7.02 1.30
CA VAL A 53 25.44 -7.14 0.11
C VAL A 53 25.79 -5.90 -0.70
N PRO A 54 26.44 -6.05 -1.86
CA PRO A 54 26.70 -4.90 -2.71
C PRO A 54 25.34 -4.25 -2.92
N HIS A 55 25.24 -2.93 -2.74
CA HIS A 55 24.08 -2.20 -3.21
C HIS A 55 24.02 -2.39 -4.73
N HIS A 56 23.39 -3.47 -5.17
CA HIS A 56 23.24 -3.83 -6.56
C HIS A 56 22.14 -2.96 -7.13
N VAL A 57 22.45 -2.28 -8.22
CA VAL A 57 21.47 -1.45 -8.93
C VAL A 57 20.52 -2.41 -9.64
N VAL A 58 19.28 -2.46 -9.19
CA VAL A 58 18.26 -3.36 -9.75
C VAL A 58 17.83 -2.93 -11.16
N GLY A 59 17.50 -3.89 -12.00
CA GLY A 59 17.03 -3.67 -13.37
C GLY A 59 18.13 -3.58 -14.42
N GLN A 60 19.32 -4.12 -14.12
CA GLN A 60 20.44 -4.21 -15.06
C GLN A 60 20.52 -5.55 -15.80
N GLY A 61 19.56 -6.45 -15.58
CA GLY A 61 19.53 -7.78 -16.19
C GLY A 61 20.48 -8.77 -15.51
N ALA A 62 20.70 -8.61 -14.21
CA ALA A 62 21.53 -9.51 -13.43
C ALA A 62 20.92 -10.94 -13.41
N PRO A 63 21.72 -12.00 -13.20
CA PRO A 63 21.23 -13.38 -13.29
C PRO A 63 20.19 -13.76 -12.23
N ASN A 64 20.12 -12.99 -11.14
CA ASN A 64 19.10 -13.12 -10.09
C ASN A 64 17.84 -12.26 -10.35
N GLU A 65 17.76 -11.60 -11.51
CA GLU A 65 16.64 -10.76 -11.90
C GLU A 65 15.72 -11.47 -12.89
N THR A 66 14.43 -11.37 -12.66
CA THR A 66 13.38 -11.90 -13.55
C THR A 66 12.33 -10.84 -13.79
N ILE A 67 12.16 -10.42 -15.05
CA ILE A 67 11.15 -9.45 -15.46
C ILE A 67 9.93 -10.17 -16.01
N VAL A 68 8.74 -9.86 -15.48
CA VAL A 68 7.46 -10.42 -15.91
C VAL A 68 6.42 -9.30 -16.02
N THR A 69 5.70 -9.24 -17.15
CA THR A 69 4.58 -8.32 -17.33
C THR A 69 3.31 -8.87 -16.71
N ILE A 70 2.68 -8.10 -15.80
CA ILE A 70 1.43 -8.46 -15.13
C ILE A 70 0.46 -7.30 -15.31
N GLY A 71 -0.69 -7.53 -15.96
CA GLY A 71 -1.69 -6.48 -16.20
C GLY A 71 -1.12 -5.24 -16.90
N ASP A 72 -0.27 -5.47 -17.91
CA ASP A 72 0.43 -4.45 -18.72
C ASP A 72 1.54 -3.65 -18.01
N VAL A 73 1.79 -3.91 -16.72
CA VAL A 73 2.92 -3.32 -15.99
C VAL A 73 4.08 -4.32 -15.90
N PRO A 74 5.32 -3.95 -16.25
CA PRO A 74 6.47 -4.81 -16.03
C PRO A 74 6.79 -4.86 -14.53
N HIS A 75 6.96 -6.06 -14.00
CA HIS A 75 7.43 -6.29 -12.65
C HIS A 75 8.80 -6.93 -12.68
N LEU A 76 9.72 -6.44 -11.85
CA LEU A 76 11.03 -7.00 -11.66
C LEU A 76 11.05 -7.78 -10.34
N PHE A 77 11.44 -9.05 -10.40
CA PHE A 77 11.63 -9.91 -9.25
C PHE A 77 13.13 -10.17 -9.09
N VAL A 78 13.67 -9.83 -7.92
CA VAL A 78 15.08 -10.03 -7.58
C VAL A 78 15.17 -11.12 -6.54
N ASP A 79 15.92 -12.17 -6.83
CA ASP A 79 16.21 -13.25 -5.89
C ASP A 79 17.42 -12.89 -5.03
N GLU A 80 17.19 -12.69 -3.73
CA GLU A 80 18.23 -12.39 -2.73
C GLU A 80 18.67 -13.66 -1.97
N GLY A 81 18.15 -14.83 -2.35
CA GLY A 81 18.48 -16.14 -1.79
C GLY A 81 17.48 -16.63 -0.74
N ASP A 82 17.17 -15.83 0.28
CA ASP A 82 16.18 -16.18 1.32
C ASP A 82 14.79 -15.57 1.06
N HIS A 83 14.70 -14.59 0.17
CA HIS A 83 13.46 -13.93 -0.22
C HIS A 83 13.55 -13.36 -1.64
N ILE A 84 12.38 -13.09 -2.20
CA ILE A 84 12.24 -12.43 -3.50
C ILE A 84 11.72 -11.02 -3.29
N VAL A 85 12.43 -10.02 -3.80
CA VAL A 85 11.98 -8.62 -3.79
C VAL A 85 11.30 -8.31 -5.11
N GLN A 86 10.08 -7.80 -5.06
CA GLN A 86 9.31 -7.37 -6.22
C GLN A 86 9.38 -5.85 -6.35
N PHE A 87 9.67 -5.38 -7.56
CA PHE A 87 9.66 -3.98 -7.96
C PHE A 87 8.67 -3.74 -9.10
N ALA A 88 8.21 -2.50 -9.23
CA ALA A 88 7.45 -2.00 -10.37
C ALA A 88 7.98 -0.61 -10.77
N PRO A 89 7.79 -0.18 -12.03
CA PRO A 89 8.07 1.19 -12.44
C PRO A 89 7.27 2.18 -11.61
N ALA A 90 7.95 3.19 -11.11
CA ALA A 90 7.36 4.37 -10.52
C ALA A 90 7.94 5.62 -11.21
N PHE A 91 7.20 6.71 -11.12
CA PHE A 91 7.61 8.03 -11.61
C PHE A 91 7.54 8.98 -10.43
N ASP A 92 8.54 9.84 -10.29
CA ASP A 92 8.48 10.93 -9.34
C ASP A 92 7.60 12.05 -9.92
N ASP A 93 6.95 12.82 -9.05
CA ASP A 93 6.18 13.98 -9.46
C ASP A 93 7.03 15.25 -9.30
N HIS A 94 7.07 16.13 -10.31
CA HIS A 94 7.68 17.44 -10.21
C HIS A 94 6.73 18.57 -10.58
N ALA A 95 7.00 19.76 -10.04
CA ALA A 95 6.27 20.97 -10.40
C ALA A 95 6.87 21.57 -11.67
N GLU A 96 6.06 21.71 -12.72
CA GLU A 96 6.44 22.30 -13.99
C GLU A 96 5.52 23.48 -14.34
N GLN A 97 6.13 24.55 -14.82
CA GLN A 97 5.37 25.69 -15.33
C GLN A 97 4.83 25.38 -16.72
N THR A 98 3.52 25.17 -16.83
CA THR A 98 2.83 24.94 -18.10
C THR A 98 2.12 26.20 -18.58
N GLU A 99 1.57 26.18 -19.80
CA GLU A 99 0.71 27.25 -20.32
C GLU A 99 -0.57 27.47 -19.48
N PHE A 100 -0.97 26.46 -18.70
CA PHE A 100 -2.09 26.50 -17.77
C PHE A 100 -1.68 26.85 -16.32
N GLY A 101 -0.47 27.38 -16.14
CA GLY A 101 0.10 27.67 -14.83
C GLY A 101 0.99 26.54 -14.29
N MET A 102 1.36 26.64 -13.01
CA MET A 102 2.15 25.61 -12.33
C MET A 102 1.33 24.31 -12.21
N LYS A 103 1.86 23.20 -12.73
CA LYS A 103 1.24 21.88 -12.66
C LYS A 103 2.20 20.89 -12.03
N ILE A 104 1.65 19.89 -11.35
CA ILE A 104 2.41 18.71 -10.95
C ILE A 104 2.30 17.72 -12.10
N VAL A 105 3.42 17.31 -12.66
CA VAL A 105 3.53 16.35 -13.75
C VAL A 105 4.46 15.22 -13.33
N PRO A 106 4.23 13.99 -13.79
CA PRO A 106 5.16 12.90 -13.54
C PRO A 106 6.42 13.07 -14.39
N ASP A 107 7.56 12.69 -13.83
CA ASP A 107 8.80 12.51 -14.55
C ASP A 107 8.62 11.50 -15.67
N LEU A 108 9.35 11.69 -16.77
CA LEU A 108 9.28 10.79 -17.93
C LEU A 108 10.18 9.56 -17.78
N ILE A 109 11.12 9.59 -16.83
CA ILE A 109 12.08 8.52 -16.61
C ILE A 109 11.61 7.67 -15.43
N PRO A 110 11.20 6.41 -15.65
CA PRO A 110 10.78 5.56 -14.55
C PRO A 110 11.99 5.10 -13.73
N TYR A 111 11.75 4.78 -12.46
CA TYR A 111 12.68 4.05 -11.61
C TYR A 111 12.01 2.80 -11.02
N TRP A 112 12.82 1.85 -10.56
CA TRP A 112 12.32 0.65 -9.89
C TRP A 112 11.97 0.97 -8.44
N SER A 113 10.69 0.94 -8.11
CA SER A 113 10.20 1.09 -6.74
C SER A 113 9.83 -0.27 -6.16
N GLN A 114 10.28 -0.55 -4.94
CA GLN A 114 9.97 -1.78 -4.24
C GLN A 114 8.47 -1.83 -3.93
N VAL A 115 7.81 -2.91 -4.34
CA VAL A 115 6.38 -3.15 -4.10
C VAL A 115 6.19 -4.11 -2.94
N CYS A 116 6.91 -5.24 -2.94
CA CYS A 116 6.68 -6.31 -1.98
C CYS A 116 7.94 -7.15 -1.74
N ILE A 117 8.01 -7.80 -0.58
CA ILE A 117 9.01 -8.82 -0.25
C ILE A 117 8.28 -10.15 -0.02
N HIS A 118 8.60 -11.15 -0.85
CA HIS A 118 8.02 -12.48 -0.80
C HIS A 118 8.99 -13.44 -0.11
N ARG A 119 8.58 -14.00 1.04
CA ARG A 119 9.36 -15.03 1.75
C ARG A 119 8.99 -16.43 1.25
N CYS A 120 9.09 -16.62 -0.05
CA CYS A 120 8.79 -17.87 -0.73
C CYS A 120 9.58 -17.96 -2.04
N ALA A 121 9.52 -19.11 -2.70
CA ALA A 121 10.21 -19.31 -3.97
C ALA A 121 9.65 -18.39 -5.08
N LEU A 122 10.49 -18.04 -6.06
CA LEU A 122 10.15 -17.17 -7.19
C LEU A 122 8.82 -17.52 -7.88
N LYS A 123 8.56 -18.81 -8.09
CA LYS A 123 7.30 -19.27 -8.73
C LYS A 123 6.05 -18.89 -7.91
N GLU A 124 6.15 -18.97 -6.59
CA GLU A 124 5.05 -18.62 -5.67
C GLU A 124 4.90 -17.11 -5.54
N ALA A 125 6.01 -16.36 -5.52
CA ALA A 125 6.02 -14.90 -5.57
C ALA A 125 5.31 -14.39 -6.84
N LEU A 126 5.65 -14.96 -8.00
CA LEU A 126 5.01 -14.66 -9.29
C LEU A 126 3.51 -14.96 -9.26
N ALA A 127 3.12 -16.14 -8.80
CA ALA A 127 1.71 -16.51 -8.70
C ALA A 127 0.95 -15.56 -7.76
N THR A 128 1.59 -15.10 -6.69
CA THR A 128 1.02 -14.14 -5.75
C THR A 128 0.85 -12.76 -6.38
N ALA A 129 1.87 -12.25 -7.07
CA ALA A 129 1.78 -10.98 -7.80
C ALA A 129 0.69 -11.00 -8.87
N ILE A 130 0.58 -12.08 -9.64
CA ILE A 130 -0.48 -12.25 -10.66
C ILE A 130 -1.87 -12.25 -10.01
N ARG A 131 -2.02 -12.93 -8.87
CA ARG A 131 -3.29 -12.93 -8.11
C ARG A 131 -3.60 -11.54 -7.56
N GLN A 132 -2.62 -10.81 -7.04
CA GLN A 132 -2.78 -9.46 -6.49
C GLN A 132 -3.30 -8.47 -7.53
N VAL A 133 -2.79 -8.51 -8.76
CA VAL A 133 -3.29 -7.67 -9.86
C VAL A 133 -4.72 -8.06 -10.24
N ARG A 134 -5.04 -9.36 -10.27
CA ARG A 134 -6.43 -9.82 -10.50
C ARG A 134 -7.41 -9.44 -9.39
N THR A 135 -6.90 -9.14 -8.19
CA THR A 135 -7.71 -8.73 -7.03
C THR A 135 -7.63 -7.22 -6.75
N GLY A 136 -7.04 -6.42 -7.65
CA GLY A 136 -6.96 -4.96 -7.52
C GLY A 136 -6.03 -4.45 -6.40
N ALA A 137 -5.14 -5.28 -5.88
CA ALA A 137 -4.28 -4.96 -4.74
C ALA A 137 -2.92 -4.40 -5.19
N VAL A 138 -2.89 -3.18 -5.75
CA VAL A 138 -1.62 -2.47 -6.01
C VAL A 138 -1.39 -1.47 -4.88
N GLN A 139 -0.41 -1.76 -4.02
CA GLN A 139 0.02 -0.88 -2.93
C GLN A 139 0.79 0.32 -3.52
N GLY A 140 0.22 1.52 -3.39
CA GLY A 140 0.94 2.77 -3.58
C GLY A 140 1.98 2.95 -2.47
N VAL A 141 3.24 3.12 -2.87
CA VAL A 141 4.38 3.38 -1.99
C VAL A 141 4.27 4.77 -1.35
N ALA A 142 4.41 4.80 -0.03
CA ALA A 142 4.50 6.01 0.77
C ALA A 142 5.97 6.43 0.90
N SER A 143 6.30 7.64 0.45
CA SER A 143 7.55 8.31 0.84
C SER A 143 7.33 9.01 2.17
N ALA A 144 8.07 8.61 3.21
CA ALA A 144 8.20 9.36 4.45
C ALA A 144 9.67 9.33 4.90
N PRO A 145 10.33 10.48 5.13
CA PRO A 145 11.56 10.50 5.89
C PRO A 145 11.25 10.61 7.38
N GLN A 146 11.96 9.80 8.14
CA GLN A 146 11.97 9.76 9.59
C GLN A 146 12.49 11.08 10.19
N ALA A 147 11.81 11.57 11.22
CA ALA A 147 12.41 12.50 12.17
C ALA A 147 12.09 12.06 13.60
N SER A 148 13.17 11.73 14.27
CA SER A 148 13.39 11.25 15.63
C SER A 148 12.67 12.04 16.74
N ASN A 149 12.24 11.28 17.75
CA ASN A 149 12.16 11.60 19.19
C ASN A 149 12.44 13.05 19.63
N ILE A 150 11.54 13.59 20.47
CA ILE A 150 11.77 13.84 21.91
C ILE A 150 10.44 14.35 22.51
N ALA A 151 9.92 13.63 23.50
CA ALA A 151 8.89 14.12 24.41
C ALA A 151 9.54 14.85 25.59
N PRO A 152 8.94 15.94 26.10
CA PRO A 152 9.13 16.33 27.49
C PRO A 152 7.85 16.13 28.30
N GLN A 153 8.03 15.49 29.45
CA GLN A 153 7.10 15.43 30.56
C GLN A 153 6.68 16.84 31.00
N ALA A 154 5.41 17.00 31.35
CA ALA A 154 4.95 18.09 32.19
C ALA A 154 4.08 17.54 33.33
N THR A 155 4.43 18.00 34.53
CA THR A 155 3.99 17.61 35.86
C THR A 155 2.61 18.13 36.24
N ALA A 156 1.92 17.34 37.05
CA ALA A 156 1.02 17.68 38.16
C ALA A 156 0.22 19.00 38.14
N ASN A 157 -1.10 18.87 38.25
CA ASN A 157 -1.82 19.53 39.34
C ASN A 157 -3.13 18.80 39.69
N GLU A 158 -3.35 18.69 40.99
CA GLU A 158 -4.41 18.01 41.73
C GLU A 158 -5.77 18.70 41.63
N GLY A 159 -6.85 17.94 41.87
CA GLY A 159 -8.17 18.49 42.20
C GLY A 159 -9.33 17.51 42.07
N ASP A 160 -9.72 16.91 43.20
CA ASP A 160 -11.01 16.27 43.55
C ASP A 160 -11.41 14.88 42.99
N GLU A 161 -11.24 13.88 43.87
CA GLU A 161 -12.09 12.69 44.05
C GLU A 161 -12.97 12.92 45.32
N PRO A 162 -13.95 12.06 45.73
CA PRO A 162 -14.30 10.72 45.24
C PRO A 162 -15.82 10.43 45.09
N PHE A 163 -16.17 9.41 44.30
CA PHE A 163 -17.32 8.56 44.64
C PHE A 163 -17.02 7.10 44.31
N GLU A 164 -16.73 6.33 45.35
CA GLU A 164 -16.64 4.88 45.30
C GLU A 164 -18.03 4.24 45.18
N SER A 165 -18.17 3.29 44.25
CA SER A 165 -19.00 2.12 44.51
C SER A 165 -18.45 0.90 43.78
N SER A 166 -17.88 0.00 44.58
CA SER A 166 -17.37 -1.30 44.16
C SER A 166 -18.50 -2.25 43.76
N GLY A 167 -18.31 -2.94 42.63
CA GLY A 167 -19.17 -4.04 42.19
C GLY A 167 -18.48 -4.88 41.12
N GLY A 168 -17.69 -5.85 41.56
CA GLY A 168 -16.91 -6.73 40.70
C GLY A 168 -17.76 -7.68 39.86
N ARG A 169 -17.39 -7.83 38.57
CA ARG A 169 -17.64 -9.04 37.77
C ARG A 169 -16.61 -9.12 36.64
N PRO A 170 -16.02 -10.30 36.37
CA PRO A 170 -14.99 -10.45 35.35
C PRO A 170 -15.66 -10.61 33.99
N ALA A 171 -15.41 -9.69 33.06
CA ALA A 171 -15.90 -9.85 31.71
C ALA A 171 -14.97 -9.18 30.69
N ARG A 172 -14.18 -10.06 30.08
CA ARG A 172 -13.79 -10.05 28.68
C ARG A 172 -12.92 -8.87 28.26
N GLU A 173 -11.62 -9.18 28.20
CA GLU A 173 -10.62 -8.62 27.31
C GLU A 173 -11.25 -7.80 26.16
N ARG A 174 -11.30 -6.48 26.36
CA ARG A 174 -11.60 -5.53 25.29
C ARG A 174 -10.46 -5.67 24.29
N ARG A 175 -10.67 -6.49 23.26
CA ARG A 175 -10.02 -6.26 21.98
C ARG A 175 -10.46 -4.89 21.51
N VAL A 176 -9.66 -3.89 21.82
CA VAL A 176 -9.68 -2.61 21.13
C VAL A 176 -9.24 -2.94 19.70
N SER A 177 -10.19 -3.29 18.85
CA SER A 177 -9.91 -3.48 17.43
C SER A 177 -9.61 -2.11 16.86
N ASN A 178 -8.32 -1.74 16.83
CA ASN A 178 -7.76 -0.68 16.02
C ASN A 178 -7.97 -1.04 14.54
N HIS A 179 -9.21 -0.93 14.06
CA HIS A 179 -9.59 -1.19 12.67
C HIS A 179 -10.08 0.08 11.96
N ASP A 180 -9.82 1.26 12.53
CA ASP A 180 -10.40 2.52 12.08
C ASP A 180 -9.85 3.04 10.72
N GLY A 181 -9.09 2.22 10.00
CA GLY A 181 -8.61 2.52 8.65
C GLY A 181 -8.17 1.30 7.82
N ALA A 182 -8.50 0.08 8.27
CA ALA A 182 -8.16 -1.14 7.54
C ALA A 182 -9.11 -1.33 6.34
N SER A 183 -8.57 -1.71 5.18
CA SER A 183 -9.40 -2.04 4.03
C SER A 183 -10.07 -3.40 4.22
N VAL A 184 -11.34 -3.51 3.83
CA VAL A 184 -12.10 -4.75 3.77
C VAL A 184 -12.21 -5.18 2.33
N ILE A 185 -11.62 -6.34 2.01
CA ILE A 185 -11.61 -6.90 0.66
C ILE A 185 -12.56 -8.10 0.62
N GLY A 186 -13.46 -8.11 -0.35
CA GLY A 186 -14.36 -9.24 -0.55
C GLY A 186 -15.42 -8.98 -1.62
N ARG A 187 -16.33 -9.94 -1.75
CA ARG A 187 -17.42 -9.88 -2.71
C ARG A 187 -18.60 -9.14 -2.11
N ILE A 188 -19.20 -8.23 -2.87
CA ILE A 188 -20.39 -7.52 -2.41
C ILE A 188 -21.60 -8.45 -2.43
N VAL A 189 -22.22 -8.65 -1.28
CA VAL A 189 -23.41 -9.49 -1.12
C VAL A 189 -24.68 -8.67 -1.28
N SER A 190 -24.73 -7.51 -0.63
CA SER A 190 -25.89 -6.60 -0.65
C SER A 190 -25.51 -5.23 -0.09
N TRP A 191 -26.37 -4.24 -0.32
CA TRP A 191 -26.33 -2.94 0.36
C TRP A 191 -27.73 -2.34 0.41
N GLY A 192 -27.97 -1.46 1.39
CA GLY A 192 -29.26 -0.82 1.58
C GLY A 192 -29.35 -0.06 2.89
N GLU A 193 -30.54 0.47 3.17
CA GLU A 193 -30.84 1.10 4.44
C GLU A 193 -31.27 0.03 5.45
N GLU A 194 -30.62 0.01 6.62
CA GLU A 194 -30.84 -0.98 7.67
C GLU A 194 -31.00 -0.31 9.04
N LYS A 195 -31.67 -1.02 9.96
CA LYS A 195 -31.93 -0.56 11.33
C LYS A 195 -30.82 -1.03 12.27
N PHE A 196 -30.13 -0.09 12.88
CA PHE A 196 -29.07 -0.34 13.85
C PHE A 196 -29.53 0.05 15.27
N PRO A 197 -29.21 -0.76 16.30
CA PRO A 197 -29.55 -0.42 17.67
C PRO A 197 -28.78 0.81 18.14
N ASP A 198 -29.48 1.75 18.78
CA ASP A 198 -28.88 2.94 19.38
C ASP A 198 -28.22 2.58 20.72
N ARG A 199 -26.89 2.58 20.75
CA ARG A 199 -26.11 2.31 21.96
C ARG A 199 -26.31 3.35 23.05
N LYS A 200 -26.70 4.57 22.70
CA LYS A 200 -26.95 5.66 23.65
C LYS A 200 -28.37 5.61 24.21
N ARG A 201 -29.30 4.98 23.50
CA ARG A 201 -30.72 4.89 23.87
C ARG A 201 -31.20 3.44 23.74
N PRO A 202 -30.98 2.61 24.76
CA PRO A 202 -31.37 1.20 24.71
C PRO A 202 -32.86 1.06 24.38
N GLY A 203 -33.19 0.18 23.43
CA GLY A 203 -34.56 -0.03 22.93
C GLY A 203 -34.95 0.83 21.73
N ARG A 204 -34.10 1.77 21.28
CA ARG A 204 -34.31 2.51 20.03
C ARG A 204 -33.41 2.02 18.93
N PHE A 205 -33.89 2.13 17.70
CA PHE A 205 -33.13 1.86 16.48
C PHE A 205 -33.02 3.16 15.67
N TYR A 206 -31.95 3.28 14.91
CA TYR A 206 -31.78 4.32 13.91
C TYR A 206 -31.53 3.66 12.56
N GLU A 207 -31.96 4.30 11.49
CA GLU A 207 -31.72 3.84 10.12
C GLU A 207 -30.42 4.44 9.60
N SER A 208 -29.63 3.63 8.91
CA SER A 208 -28.38 4.02 8.27
C SER A 208 -28.13 3.14 7.07
N PHE A 209 -27.46 3.67 6.06
CA PHE A 209 -26.97 2.84 4.97
C PHE A 209 -25.88 1.87 5.42
N ALA A 210 -25.93 0.66 4.89
CA ALA A 210 -24.97 -0.41 5.14
C ALA A 210 -24.68 -1.22 3.88
N MET A 211 -23.50 -1.84 3.87
CA MET A 211 -23.00 -2.69 2.79
C MET A 211 -22.42 -3.96 3.40
N HIS A 212 -22.79 -5.11 2.84
CA HIS A 212 -22.33 -6.41 3.29
C HIS A 212 -21.33 -6.99 2.30
N ILE A 213 -20.17 -7.37 2.83
CA ILE A 213 -19.05 -7.89 2.07
C ILE A 213 -18.71 -9.29 2.57
N GLU A 214 -18.79 -10.27 1.69
CA GLU A 214 -18.30 -11.61 1.95
C GLU A 214 -16.78 -11.64 1.81
N THR A 215 -16.10 -11.81 2.94
CA THR A 215 -14.64 -11.97 3.00
C THR A 215 -14.29 -13.44 3.17
N GLY A 216 -13.01 -13.80 2.98
CA GLY A 216 -12.53 -15.16 3.28
C GLY A 216 -12.72 -15.59 4.75
N THR A 217 -13.01 -14.66 5.66
CA THR A 217 -13.28 -14.92 7.09
C THR A 217 -14.78 -14.86 7.45
N GLY A 218 -15.65 -14.73 6.46
CA GLY A 218 -17.09 -14.54 6.61
C GLY A 218 -17.56 -13.14 6.23
N GLU A 219 -18.84 -12.88 6.48
CA GLU A 219 -19.49 -11.62 6.12
C GLU A 219 -19.07 -10.48 7.06
N ARG A 220 -18.86 -9.30 6.46
CA ARG A 220 -18.53 -8.04 7.13
C ARG A 220 -19.53 -6.98 6.72
N THR A 221 -20.22 -6.41 7.71
CA THR A 221 -21.11 -5.26 7.53
C THR A 221 -20.35 -3.96 7.72
N LEU A 222 -20.35 -3.12 6.69
CA LEU A 222 -19.83 -1.75 6.72
C LEU A 222 -21.01 -0.79 6.81
N GLN A 223 -20.93 0.18 7.71
CA GLN A 223 -22.03 1.09 8.00
C GLN A 223 -21.63 2.55 7.79
N GLY A 224 -22.45 3.30 7.05
CA GLY A 224 -22.39 4.75 6.98
C GLY A 224 -22.87 5.32 5.64
N GLU A 225 -23.46 6.51 5.69
CA GLU A 225 -24.01 7.18 4.49
C GLU A 225 -22.99 7.41 3.38
N GLY A 226 -21.70 7.60 3.72
CA GLY A 226 -20.64 7.83 2.72
C GLY A 226 -20.37 6.66 1.78
N LEU A 227 -20.91 5.48 2.09
CA LEU A 227 -20.85 4.32 1.20
C LEU A 227 -21.69 4.53 -0.06
N LYS A 228 -22.79 5.31 0.01
CA LYS A 228 -23.64 5.61 -1.16
C LYS A 228 -22.84 6.31 -2.25
N GLU A 229 -22.07 7.34 -1.91
CA GLU A 229 -21.23 8.04 -2.87
C GLU A 229 -20.11 7.15 -3.41
N ALA A 230 -19.43 6.40 -2.55
CA ALA A 230 -18.33 5.54 -2.97
C ALA A 230 -18.79 4.40 -3.92
N ILE A 231 -19.97 3.83 -3.67
CA ILE A 231 -20.60 2.83 -4.55
C ILE A 231 -20.95 3.46 -5.91
N ALA A 232 -21.52 4.67 -5.90
CA ALA A 232 -21.88 5.38 -7.13
C ALA A 232 -20.66 5.80 -7.96
N GLU A 233 -19.61 6.30 -7.31
CA GLU A 233 -18.35 6.71 -7.92
C GLU A 233 -17.62 5.53 -8.57
N CYS A 234 -17.51 4.41 -7.85
CA CYS A 234 -16.87 3.19 -8.35
C CYS A 234 -17.80 2.35 -9.27
N ARG A 235 -19.08 2.74 -9.39
CA ARG A 235 -20.13 2.02 -10.14
C ARG A 235 -20.24 0.54 -9.75
N CYS A 236 -20.23 0.25 -8.46
CA CYS A 236 -20.29 -1.12 -7.95
C CYS A 236 -21.64 -1.78 -8.22
N SER A 237 -21.61 -3.08 -8.48
CA SER A 237 -22.76 -3.99 -8.60
C SER A 237 -22.66 -5.11 -7.55
N VAL A 238 -23.80 -5.65 -7.11
CA VAL A 238 -23.81 -6.84 -6.24
C VAL A 238 -23.13 -7.98 -6.98
N GLY A 239 -22.21 -8.68 -6.30
CA GLY A 239 -21.35 -9.70 -6.88
C GLY A 239 -19.94 -9.23 -7.28
N ASP A 240 -19.69 -7.92 -7.35
CA ASP A 240 -18.34 -7.39 -7.59
C ASP A 240 -17.40 -7.75 -6.43
N VAL A 241 -16.12 -8.00 -6.73
CA VAL A 241 -15.06 -8.09 -5.71
C VAL A 241 -14.45 -6.70 -5.57
N VAL A 242 -14.40 -6.19 -4.35
CA VAL A 242 -13.96 -4.81 -4.06
C VAL A 242 -13.10 -4.73 -2.82
N SER A 243 -12.26 -3.69 -2.76
CA SER A 243 -11.54 -3.24 -1.58
C SER A 243 -12.21 -1.97 -1.07
N VAL A 244 -12.78 -2.03 0.13
CA VAL A 244 -13.53 -0.91 0.74
C VAL A 244 -12.79 -0.39 1.95
N ARG A 245 -12.46 0.90 1.94
CA ARG A 245 -11.70 1.56 2.99
C ARG A 245 -12.44 2.75 3.55
N ARG A 246 -12.49 2.84 4.89
CA ARG A 246 -12.90 4.04 5.60
C ARG A 246 -11.74 5.03 5.61
N LEU A 247 -12.00 6.25 5.16
CA LEU A 247 -10.99 7.31 5.06
C LEU A 247 -11.05 8.21 6.30
N ARG A 248 -11.54 9.44 6.13
CA ARG A 248 -11.65 10.46 7.17
C ARG A 248 -13.08 10.91 7.34
N LYS A 249 -13.36 11.56 8.46
CA LYS A 249 -14.59 12.32 8.62
C LYS A 249 -14.51 13.63 7.84
N ILE A 250 -15.62 13.98 7.21
CA ILE A 250 -15.86 15.28 6.61
C ILE A 250 -17.09 15.92 7.27
N GLN A 251 -17.14 17.24 7.29
CA GLN A 251 -18.33 17.95 7.72
C GLN A 251 -19.24 18.17 6.52
N VAL A 252 -20.49 17.72 6.64
CA VAL A 252 -21.53 17.93 5.63
C VAL A 252 -22.67 18.75 6.25
N PRO A 253 -23.34 19.60 5.46
CA PRO A 253 -24.56 20.25 5.91
C PRO A 253 -25.57 19.25 6.45
N ALA A 254 -26.10 19.50 7.63
CA ALA A 254 -27.25 18.77 8.13
C ALA A 254 -28.48 19.23 7.35
N ILE A 255 -29.13 18.28 6.67
CA ILE A 255 -30.32 18.53 5.86
C ILE A 255 -31.51 17.88 6.56
N ARG A 256 -32.65 18.58 6.62
CA ARG A 256 -33.91 18.03 7.11
C ARG A 256 -34.54 17.09 6.07
N THR A 257 -35.58 16.36 6.45
CA THR A 257 -36.30 15.47 5.53
C THR A 257 -36.97 16.19 4.37
N ASP A 258 -37.22 17.50 4.50
CA ASP A 258 -37.76 18.37 3.44
C ASP A 258 -36.69 18.91 2.48
N GLY A 259 -35.42 18.52 2.65
CA GLY A 259 -34.30 19.00 1.83
C GLY A 259 -33.73 20.36 2.26
N THR A 260 -34.29 21.00 3.29
CA THR A 260 -33.80 22.30 3.77
C THR A 260 -32.63 22.17 4.75
N PRO A 261 -31.67 23.11 4.75
CA PRO A 261 -30.63 23.18 5.77
C PRO A 261 -31.20 23.24 7.19
N LYS A 262 -30.67 22.40 8.07
CA LYS A 262 -30.97 22.48 9.50
C LYS A 262 -30.20 23.65 10.11
N MET A 263 -30.96 24.63 10.60
CA MET A 263 -30.43 25.82 11.26
C MET A 263 -30.65 25.73 12.77
N VAL A 264 -29.64 26.09 13.56
CA VAL A 264 -29.70 26.25 15.02
C VAL A 264 -28.99 27.56 15.37
N ASP A 265 -29.65 28.45 16.10
CA ASP A 265 -29.13 29.78 16.48
C ASP A 265 -28.61 30.62 15.30
N GLY A 266 -29.32 30.55 14.17
CA GLY A 266 -28.95 31.25 12.94
C GLY A 266 -27.74 30.68 12.20
N LYS A 267 -27.13 29.60 12.70
CA LYS A 267 -26.01 28.90 12.05
C LYS A 267 -26.47 27.57 11.46
N GLN A 268 -25.91 27.21 10.30
CA GLN A 268 -26.15 25.91 9.68
C GLN A 268 -25.46 24.82 10.51
N VAL A 269 -26.22 23.80 10.87
CA VAL A 269 -25.68 22.63 11.56
C VAL A 269 -24.88 21.80 10.57
N MET A 270 -23.69 21.38 10.97
CA MET A 270 -22.84 20.47 10.21
C MET A 270 -22.81 19.11 10.91
N TRP A 271 -22.86 18.03 10.14
CA TRP A 271 -22.74 16.65 10.62
C TRP A 271 -21.42 16.04 10.18
N ASP A 272 -20.86 15.22 11.08
CA ASP A 272 -19.75 14.35 10.73
C ASP A 272 -20.26 13.21 9.84
N LYS A 273 -19.69 13.10 8.64
CA LYS A 273 -19.89 11.99 7.73
C LYS A 273 -18.56 11.29 7.46
N TRP A 274 -18.54 9.97 7.56
CA TRP A 274 -17.36 9.20 7.13
C TRP A 274 -17.29 9.17 5.62
N LEU A 275 -16.13 9.54 5.07
CA LEU A 275 -15.80 9.33 3.67
C LEU A 275 -15.28 7.91 3.48
N TRP A 276 -15.75 7.26 2.41
CA TRP A 276 -15.37 5.90 2.05
C TRP A 276 -14.73 5.91 0.66
N SER A 277 -13.85 4.96 0.42
CA SER A 277 -13.26 4.69 -0.89
C SER A 277 -13.48 3.23 -1.23
N ILE A 278 -13.88 2.97 -2.48
CA ILE A 278 -14.07 1.64 -3.03
C ILE A 278 -13.24 1.52 -4.30
N THR A 279 -12.47 0.45 -4.41
CA THR A 279 -11.74 0.07 -5.63
C THR A 279 -12.14 -1.35 -6.06
N LYS A 280 -12.24 -1.58 -7.36
CA LYS A 280 -12.52 -2.88 -7.99
C LYS A 280 -11.23 -3.55 -8.45
#